data_AF-F0XWH7-F1
#
_entry.id   AF-F0XWH7-F1
#
_cell.length_a   1.000
_cell.length_b   1.000
_cell.length_c   1.000
_cell.angle_alpha   90.00
_cell.angle_beta   90.00
_cell.angle_gamma   90.00
#
_symmetry.space_group_name_H-M   'P 1'
#
loop_
_entity.id
_entity.type
_entity.pdbx_description
1 polymer ?
#
loop_
_entity_poly.entity_id
_entity_poly.type
_entity_poly.pdbx_seq_one_letter_code
_entity_poly.pdbx_strand_id
1 'polypeptide(L)'
;MQALLAALICAAAQALRGPAAPVRAPHVLRATRSALGVAVSGSGSARPTARLSNDDLATFMDTTDEWISQRTGIRARRVLSPDESLAQLSADAGTKALESAGVDPEDVGLVILATSSPDDLFGDATAVAKACGCANAVAFDLTAACSGFLFSLVTAAQFVESGAYDKVLVVGSDALSRWVDWEDRGVCILFGDGAGAVVVEGAAEGAASGLLGWAMHSDGKGRCDLSCEGTRSARPLAETGIVVAEESAYGPIAMNGNKVYVFATKRVPEVILEALDHAGLGVDDVDWLLLHQANVRIMEAAAKRLGIPMDKVLVSLDECGNTSAGSIPIALDDAIGQGKVQQGDVVACAGFGAGLSWGAAIFKWAGPQAH
;
A
#
# COMPACT_ATOMS: atom_id res chain seq x y z
N MET A 1 -29.93 -38.35 18.77
CA MET A 1 -29.99 -38.32 17.28
C MET A 1 -29.14 -37.20 16.69
N GLN A 2 -29.21 -35.95 17.18
CA GLN A 2 -28.35 -34.84 16.72
C GLN A 2 -26.84 -35.04 16.99
N ALA A 3 -26.45 -35.64 18.12
CA ALA A 3 -25.04 -35.91 18.43
C ALA A 3 -24.38 -36.94 17.48
N LEU A 4 -25.14 -37.92 16.99
CA LEU A 4 -24.64 -38.89 16.00
C LEU A 4 -24.47 -38.25 14.61
N LEU A 5 -25.35 -37.33 14.24
CA LEU A 5 -25.26 -36.62 12.95
C LEU A 5 -24.03 -35.69 12.92
N ALA A 6 -23.74 -35.00 14.03
CA ALA A 6 -22.55 -34.16 14.16
C ALA A 6 -21.25 -34.98 14.10
N ALA A 7 -21.22 -36.17 14.71
CA ALA A 7 -20.07 -37.06 14.66
C ALA A 7 -19.83 -37.62 13.24
N LEU A 8 -20.89 -37.93 12.49
CA LEU A 8 -20.82 -38.39 11.10
C LEU A 8 -20.33 -37.29 10.14
N ILE A 9 -20.76 -36.04 10.34
CA ILE A 9 -20.29 -34.88 9.54
C ILE A 9 -18.81 -34.59 9.84
N CYS A 10 -18.39 -34.68 11.10
CA CYS A 10 -16.99 -34.47 11.49
C CYS A 10 -16.07 -35.57 10.95
N ALA A 11 -16.53 -36.83 10.96
CA ALA A 11 -15.80 -37.95 10.36
C ALA A 11 -15.70 -37.84 8.83
N ALA A 12 -16.77 -37.37 8.15
CA ALA A 12 -16.75 -37.10 6.71
C ALA A 12 -15.81 -35.94 6.34
N ALA A 13 -15.74 -34.88 7.17
CA ALA A 13 -14.82 -33.76 6.98
C ALA A 13 -13.34 -34.14 7.20
N GLN A 14 -13.06 -35.12 8.07
CA GLN A 14 -11.71 -35.67 8.25
C GLN A 14 -11.30 -36.61 7.12
N ALA A 15 -12.24 -37.34 6.51
CA ALA A 15 -11.98 -38.21 5.36
C ALA A 15 -11.69 -37.46 4.05
N LEU A 16 -12.06 -36.17 3.96
CA LEU A 16 -11.79 -35.30 2.80
C LEU A 16 -10.45 -34.54 2.88
N ARG A 17 -9.73 -34.64 4.01
CA ARG A 17 -8.38 -34.08 4.14
C ARG A 17 -7.38 -35.10 3.60
N GLY A 18 -7.05 -34.99 2.31
CA GLY A 18 -5.85 -35.61 1.76
C GLY A 18 -4.61 -35.22 2.59
N PRO A 19 -3.52 -35.99 2.52
CA PRO A 19 -2.30 -35.67 3.26
C PRO A 19 -1.89 -34.23 2.93
N ALA A 20 -1.72 -33.40 3.97
CA ALA A 20 -1.16 -32.06 3.80
C ALA A 20 0.16 -32.21 3.06
N ALA A 21 0.32 -31.48 1.95
CA ALA A 21 1.59 -31.44 1.24
C ALA A 21 2.69 -31.08 2.27
N PRO A 22 3.86 -31.74 2.24
CA PRO A 22 4.92 -31.42 3.17
C PRO A 22 5.27 -29.94 3.03
N VAL A 23 5.14 -29.18 4.12
CA VAL A 23 5.66 -27.81 4.19
C VAL A 23 7.14 -27.90 3.86
N ARG A 24 7.55 -27.33 2.73
CA ARG A 24 8.94 -27.33 2.28
C ARG A 24 9.81 -26.75 3.39
N ALA A 25 10.98 -27.34 3.63
CA ALA A 25 11.87 -26.91 4.71
C ALA A 25 12.12 -25.39 4.62
N PRO A 26 12.13 -24.66 5.75
CA PRO A 26 12.31 -23.21 5.75
C PRO A 26 13.59 -22.85 4.99
N HIS A 27 13.58 -21.72 4.28
CA HIS A 27 14.77 -21.14 3.67
C HIS A 27 15.86 -21.01 4.75
N VAL A 28 16.84 -21.93 4.73
CA VAL A 28 18.01 -21.83 5.57
C VAL A 28 18.87 -20.74 4.96
N LEU A 29 18.92 -19.58 5.62
CA LEU A 29 19.86 -18.50 5.33
C LEU A 29 21.26 -19.12 5.14
N ARG A 30 21.71 -19.20 3.88
CA ARG A 30 23.11 -19.53 3.60
C ARG A 30 23.89 -18.25 3.87
N ALA A 31 24.64 -18.24 4.98
CA ALA A 31 25.45 -17.13 5.46
C ALA A 31 26.59 -16.67 4.50
N THR A 32 26.52 -17.01 3.21
CA THR A 32 27.62 -16.87 2.24
C THR A 32 27.23 -16.17 0.94
N ARG A 33 26.01 -15.64 0.79
CA ARG A 33 25.73 -14.74 -0.35
C ARG A 33 26.31 -13.35 -0.04
N SER A 34 27.08 -12.78 -0.96
CA SER A 34 27.43 -11.36 -0.90
C SER A 34 26.13 -10.55 -0.93
N ALA A 35 26.13 -9.36 -0.32
CA ALA A 35 24.99 -8.46 -0.39
C ALA A 35 24.54 -8.32 -1.86
N LEU A 36 23.29 -8.69 -2.13
CA LEU A 36 22.72 -8.56 -3.47
C LEU A 36 22.32 -7.09 -3.67
N GLY A 37 22.52 -6.56 -4.87
CA GLY A 37 21.81 -5.33 -5.24
C GLY A 37 20.31 -5.60 -5.30
N VAL A 38 19.48 -4.56 -5.30
CA VAL A 38 18.02 -4.66 -5.39
C VAL A 38 17.53 -4.13 -6.73
N ALA A 39 16.56 -4.79 -7.35
CA ALA A 39 15.85 -4.30 -8.51
C ALA A 39 14.35 -4.18 -8.20
N VAL A 40 13.72 -3.10 -8.65
CA VAL A 40 12.25 -2.96 -8.66
C VAL A 40 11.81 -3.18 -10.11
N SER A 41 11.20 -4.34 -10.39
CA SER A 41 11.17 -4.93 -11.74
C SER A 41 9.80 -5.31 -12.30
N GLY A 42 8.72 -5.10 -11.55
CA GLY A 42 7.35 -5.28 -12.05
C GLY A 42 6.38 -4.35 -11.33
N SER A 43 5.29 -3.99 -12.01
CA SER A 43 4.21 -3.17 -11.47
C SER A 43 2.86 -3.76 -11.84
N GLY A 44 1.87 -3.55 -10.98
CA GLY A 44 0.49 -3.91 -11.27
C GLY A 44 -0.46 -3.15 -10.38
N SER A 45 -1.68 -2.90 -10.88
CA SER A 45 -2.73 -2.25 -10.12
C SER A 45 -4.10 -2.87 -10.35
N ALA A 46 -4.97 -2.73 -9.35
CA ALA A 46 -6.36 -3.13 -9.40
C ALA A 46 -7.21 -2.10 -8.65
N ARG A 47 -8.40 -1.84 -9.19
CA ARG A 47 -9.32 -0.83 -8.68
C ARG A 47 -10.72 -1.42 -8.64
N PRO A 48 -11.55 -1.02 -7.67
CA PRO A 48 -12.97 -1.33 -7.70
C PRO A 48 -13.63 -0.87 -9.00
N THR A 49 -14.66 -1.61 -9.40
CA THR A 49 -15.47 -1.29 -10.58
C THR A 49 -16.27 -0.02 -10.39
N ALA A 50 -16.87 0.17 -9.21
CA ALA A 50 -17.69 1.33 -8.91
C ALA A 50 -16.86 2.62 -8.88
N ARG A 51 -17.33 3.60 -9.66
CA ARG A 51 -16.76 4.94 -9.76
C ARG A 51 -17.73 5.94 -9.14
N LEU A 52 -17.24 6.71 -8.17
CA LEU A 52 -17.99 7.77 -7.52
C LEU A 52 -17.39 9.12 -7.95
N SER A 53 -18.08 9.82 -8.86
CA SER A 53 -17.64 11.14 -9.33
C SER A 53 -17.96 12.24 -8.32
N ASN A 54 -17.37 13.43 -8.52
CA ASN A 54 -17.75 14.60 -7.73
C ASN A 54 -19.20 15.05 -7.96
N ASP A 55 -19.75 14.82 -9.16
CA ASP A 55 -21.15 15.12 -9.46
C ASP A 55 -22.09 14.15 -8.72
N ASP A 56 -21.68 12.89 -8.55
CA ASP A 56 -22.42 11.93 -7.73
C ASP A 56 -22.44 12.36 -6.26
N LEU A 57 -21.31 12.83 -5.71
CA LEU A 57 -21.26 13.39 -4.35
C LEU A 57 -22.22 14.59 -4.19
N ALA A 58 -22.32 15.43 -5.22
CA ALA A 58 -23.21 16.60 -5.20
C ALA A 58 -24.71 16.23 -5.14
N THR A 59 -25.09 14.97 -5.39
CA THR A 59 -26.48 14.53 -5.29
C THR A 59 -26.96 14.34 -3.85
N PHE A 60 -26.04 14.15 -2.89
CA PHE A 60 -26.36 13.92 -1.47
C PHE A 60 -25.54 14.79 -0.50
N MET A 61 -24.69 15.68 -1.01
CA MET A 61 -23.90 16.62 -0.21
C MET A 61 -23.87 18.00 -0.87
N ASP A 62 -23.83 19.06 -0.06
CA ASP A 62 -23.63 20.44 -0.55
C ASP A 62 -22.18 20.66 -1.02
N THR A 63 -21.88 20.30 -2.27
CA THR A 63 -20.56 20.40 -2.89
C THR A 63 -20.66 20.50 -4.43
N THR A 64 -19.52 20.68 -5.11
CA THR A 64 -19.42 20.72 -6.59
C THR A 64 -18.08 20.14 -7.06
N ASP A 65 -18.00 19.67 -8.32
CA ASP A 65 -16.72 19.25 -8.92
C ASP A 65 -15.68 20.37 -8.87
N GLU A 66 -16.08 21.61 -9.19
CA GLU A 66 -15.17 22.75 -9.15
C GLU A 66 -14.57 22.94 -7.75
N TRP A 67 -15.40 22.84 -6.71
CA TRP A 67 -14.93 23.01 -5.34
C TRP A 67 -13.99 21.89 -4.89
N ILE A 68 -14.28 20.63 -5.26
CA ILE A 68 -13.45 19.47 -4.89
C ILE A 68 -12.15 19.49 -5.69
N SER A 69 -12.23 19.50 -7.02
CA SER A 69 -11.09 19.37 -7.92
C SER A 69 -10.05 20.48 -7.74
N GLN A 70 -10.47 21.74 -7.50
CA GLN A 70 -9.53 22.83 -7.21
C GLN A 70 -8.77 22.65 -5.89
N ARG A 71 -9.35 21.93 -4.92
CA ARG A 71 -8.76 21.75 -3.58
C ARG A 71 -7.95 20.47 -3.46
N THR A 72 -8.36 19.43 -4.18
CA THR A 72 -7.82 18.08 -4.01
C THR A 72 -7.15 17.55 -5.28
N GLY A 73 -7.55 18.04 -6.46
CA GLY A 73 -7.23 17.46 -7.77
C GLY A 73 -8.08 16.24 -8.12
N ILE A 74 -8.96 15.77 -7.22
CA ILE A 74 -9.75 14.55 -7.38
C ILE A 74 -11.01 14.88 -8.19
N ARG A 75 -11.29 14.10 -9.24
CA ARG A 75 -12.50 14.18 -10.06
C ARG A 75 -13.45 13.02 -9.80
N ALA A 76 -12.89 11.87 -9.48
CA ALA A 76 -13.61 10.70 -9.02
C ALA A 76 -12.76 9.85 -8.08
N ARG A 77 -13.44 8.97 -7.34
CA ARG A 77 -12.80 7.90 -6.57
C ARG A 77 -13.41 6.56 -6.93
N ARG A 78 -12.68 5.50 -6.63
CA ARG A 78 -13.17 4.13 -6.72
C ARG A 78 -13.56 3.67 -5.33
N VAL A 79 -14.68 2.97 -5.20
CA VAL A 79 -15.18 2.47 -3.91
C VAL A 79 -15.58 1.01 -4.07
N LEU A 80 -15.24 0.17 -3.10
CA LEU A 80 -15.60 -1.24 -3.12
C LEU A 80 -17.12 -1.41 -3.10
N SER A 81 -17.60 -2.26 -3.99
CA SER A 81 -18.97 -2.78 -3.96
C SER A 81 -19.06 -3.95 -2.95
N PRO A 82 -20.25 -4.29 -2.43
CA PRO A 82 -20.40 -5.36 -1.42
C PRO A 82 -19.91 -6.75 -1.85
N ASP A 83 -19.77 -6.99 -3.16
CA ASP A 83 -19.27 -8.23 -3.77
C ASP A 83 -17.77 -8.20 -4.10
N GLU A 84 -17.11 -7.06 -3.91
CA GLU A 84 -15.67 -6.90 -4.12
C GLU A 84 -14.93 -6.96 -2.77
N SER A 85 -13.72 -7.54 -2.76
CA SER A 85 -12.87 -7.62 -1.56
C SER A 85 -11.53 -6.92 -1.79
N LEU A 86 -10.98 -6.31 -0.74
CA LEU A 86 -9.67 -5.68 -0.81
C LEU A 86 -8.58 -6.74 -1.02
N ALA A 87 -8.72 -7.92 -0.41
CA ALA A 87 -7.80 -9.02 -0.59
C ALA A 87 -7.75 -9.50 -2.05
N GLN A 88 -8.89 -9.55 -2.76
CA GLN A 88 -8.91 -9.93 -4.17
C GLN A 88 -8.27 -8.84 -5.05
N LEU A 89 -8.58 -7.56 -4.82
CA LEU A 89 -7.90 -6.48 -5.55
C LEU A 89 -6.38 -6.51 -5.31
N SER A 90 -5.95 -6.79 -4.08
CA SER A 90 -4.55 -6.95 -3.72
C SER A 90 -3.89 -8.10 -4.47
N ALA A 91 -4.60 -9.22 -4.62
CA ALA A 91 -4.15 -10.35 -5.42
C ALA A 91 -4.08 -10.02 -6.91
N ASP A 92 -5.10 -9.36 -7.48
CA ASP A 92 -5.12 -8.96 -8.89
C ASP A 92 -3.98 -8.00 -9.22
N ALA A 93 -3.69 -7.04 -8.35
CA ALA A 93 -2.53 -6.15 -8.49
C ALA A 93 -1.21 -6.94 -8.40
N GLY A 94 -1.11 -7.87 -7.45
CA GLY A 94 0.06 -8.73 -7.27
C GLY A 94 0.34 -9.62 -8.48
N THR A 95 -0.67 -10.30 -9.01
CA THR A 95 -0.58 -11.13 -10.22
C THR A 95 -0.10 -10.30 -11.41
N LYS A 96 -0.66 -9.11 -11.64
CA LYS A 96 -0.20 -8.23 -12.73
C LYS A 96 1.25 -7.80 -12.56
N ALA A 97 1.69 -7.51 -11.32
CA ALA A 97 3.08 -7.16 -11.05
C ALA A 97 4.05 -8.31 -11.33
N LEU A 98 3.66 -9.55 -10.97
CA LEU A 98 4.44 -10.75 -11.27
C LEU A 98 4.50 -11.03 -12.78
N GLU A 99 3.36 -10.91 -13.47
CA GLU A 99 3.27 -11.04 -14.93
C GLU A 99 4.15 -9.99 -15.65
N SER A 100 4.09 -8.73 -15.20
CA SER A 100 4.91 -7.63 -15.71
C SER A 100 6.41 -7.92 -15.53
N ALA A 101 6.81 -8.41 -14.36
CA ALA A 101 8.21 -8.78 -14.10
C ALA A 101 8.66 -10.07 -14.82
N GLY A 102 7.74 -10.86 -15.38
CA GLY A 102 8.04 -12.19 -15.90
C GLY A 102 8.47 -13.18 -14.80
N VAL A 103 7.99 -12.98 -13.56
CA VAL A 103 8.32 -13.80 -12.40
C VAL A 103 7.28 -14.90 -12.21
N ASP A 104 7.74 -16.15 -12.13
CA ASP A 104 6.89 -17.27 -11.71
C ASP A 104 6.46 -17.06 -10.25
N PRO A 105 5.15 -17.07 -9.94
CA PRO A 105 4.66 -16.96 -8.57
C PRO A 105 5.30 -17.96 -7.59
N GLU A 106 5.67 -19.16 -8.03
CA GLU A 106 6.30 -20.17 -7.17
C GLU A 106 7.72 -19.78 -6.71
N ASP A 107 8.39 -18.86 -7.42
CA ASP A 107 9.71 -18.32 -7.06
C ASP A 107 9.64 -17.22 -5.99
N VAL A 108 8.45 -16.69 -5.71
CA VAL A 108 8.28 -15.64 -4.70
C VAL A 108 8.50 -16.23 -3.31
N GLY A 109 9.49 -15.71 -2.60
CA GLY A 109 9.83 -16.19 -1.25
C GLY A 109 9.11 -15.43 -0.13
N LEU A 110 8.68 -14.20 -0.41
CA LEU A 110 8.03 -13.33 0.56
C LEU A 110 6.94 -12.46 -0.10
N VAL A 111 5.81 -12.31 0.56
CA VAL A 111 4.74 -11.36 0.23
C VAL A 111 4.56 -10.41 1.42
N ILE A 112 4.70 -9.11 1.18
CA ILE A 112 4.42 -8.07 2.18
C ILE A 112 3.19 -7.28 1.72
N LEU A 113 2.11 -7.33 2.49
CA LEU A 113 0.91 -6.55 2.25
C LEU A 113 0.88 -5.31 3.16
N ALA A 114 1.09 -4.14 2.59
CA ALA A 114 0.91 -2.87 3.28
C ALA A 114 -0.56 -2.47 3.26
N THR A 115 -1.23 -2.56 4.41
CA THR A 115 -2.65 -2.18 4.55
C THR A 115 -2.97 -1.68 5.96
N SER A 116 -3.94 -0.78 6.06
CA SER A 116 -4.56 -0.33 7.31
C SER A 116 -6.05 -0.65 7.38
N SER A 117 -6.57 -1.36 6.38
CA SER A 117 -7.99 -1.67 6.26
C SER A 117 -8.22 -3.09 5.72
N PRO A 118 -7.58 -4.12 6.32
CA PRO A 118 -7.71 -5.49 5.86
C PRO A 118 -9.18 -5.97 5.95
N ASP A 119 -9.54 -6.91 5.11
CA ASP A 119 -10.81 -7.64 5.17
C ASP A 119 -10.86 -8.55 6.40
N ASP A 120 -9.73 -9.16 6.78
CA ASP A 120 -9.58 -9.97 8.00
C ASP A 120 -8.71 -9.26 9.07
N LEU A 121 -9.17 -9.27 10.32
CA LEU A 121 -8.44 -8.66 11.45
C LEU A 121 -7.07 -9.33 11.69
N PHE A 122 -6.90 -10.60 11.32
CA PHE A 122 -5.65 -11.33 11.39
C PHE A 122 -4.73 -11.11 10.18
N GLY A 123 -5.14 -10.23 9.25
CA GLY A 123 -4.37 -9.85 8.06
C GLY A 123 -4.74 -10.66 6.82
N ASP A 124 -4.52 -10.06 5.66
CA ASP A 124 -4.91 -10.61 4.36
C ASP A 124 -3.71 -11.17 3.56
N ALA A 125 -2.47 -10.92 3.98
CA ALA A 125 -1.29 -11.25 3.17
C ALA A 125 -1.21 -12.73 2.77
N THR A 126 -1.60 -13.64 3.66
CA THR A 126 -1.62 -15.08 3.37
C THR A 126 -2.69 -15.48 2.35
N ALA A 127 -3.85 -14.81 2.37
CA ALA A 127 -4.90 -14.99 1.38
C ALA A 127 -4.46 -14.42 0.02
N VAL A 128 -3.83 -13.25 0.00
CA VAL A 128 -3.25 -12.63 -1.20
C VAL A 128 -2.18 -13.52 -1.81
N ALA A 129 -1.23 -14.02 -1.02
CA ALA A 129 -0.17 -14.91 -1.49
C ALA A 129 -0.75 -16.18 -2.14
N LYS A 130 -1.76 -16.79 -1.51
CA LYS A 130 -2.46 -17.94 -2.08
C LYS A 130 -3.14 -17.60 -3.41
N ALA A 131 -3.83 -16.47 -3.49
CA ALA A 131 -4.55 -16.05 -4.69
C ALA A 131 -3.60 -15.70 -5.85
N CYS A 132 -2.42 -15.14 -5.55
CA CYS A 132 -1.37 -14.87 -6.55
C CYS A 132 -0.65 -16.16 -7.02
N GLY A 133 -0.87 -17.31 -6.38
CA GLY A 133 -0.13 -18.54 -6.67
C GLY A 133 1.25 -18.63 -5.99
N CYS A 134 1.56 -17.73 -5.05
CA CYS A 134 2.83 -17.70 -4.31
C CYS A 134 2.89 -18.80 -3.23
N ALA A 135 2.80 -20.07 -3.63
CA ALA A 135 2.60 -21.21 -2.73
C ALA A 135 3.76 -21.45 -1.75
N ASN A 136 4.96 -20.96 -2.07
CA ASN A 136 6.16 -21.11 -1.25
C ASN A 136 6.46 -19.88 -0.37
N ALA A 137 5.71 -18.78 -0.54
CA ALA A 137 6.03 -17.52 0.10
C ALA A 137 5.66 -17.52 1.59
N VAL A 138 6.53 -16.94 2.41
CA VAL A 138 6.10 -16.35 3.68
C VAL A 138 5.23 -15.14 3.34
N ALA A 139 4.18 -14.87 4.12
CA ALA A 139 3.33 -13.72 3.89
C ALA A 139 2.92 -13.04 5.20
N PHE A 140 3.02 -11.71 5.26
CA PHE A 140 2.57 -10.93 6.41
C PHE A 140 2.11 -9.53 6.02
N ASP A 141 1.26 -8.97 6.87
CA ASP A 141 0.74 -7.61 6.76
C ASP A 141 1.67 -6.61 7.48
N LEU A 142 1.81 -5.41 6.92
CA LEU A 142 2.53 -4.29 7.50
C LEU A 142 1.62 -3.06 7.56
N THR A 143 1.35 -2.58 8.78
CA THR A 143 0.51 -1.39 8.98
C THR A 143 1.38 -0.18 9.32
N ALA A 144 1.47 0.76 8.39
CA ALA A 144 2.01 2.10 8.62
C ALA A 144 1.22 3.17 7.84
N ALA A 145 -0.11 3.04 7.82
CA ALA A 145 -1.02 3.96 7.15
C ALA A 145 -0.59 4.25 5.70
N CYS A 146 -0.73 5.50 5.26
CA CYS A 146 -0.37 5.92 3.90
C CYS A 146 1.14 5.87 3.60
N SER A 147 2.02 5.72 4.61
CA SER A 147 3.45 5.43 4.38
C SER A 147 3.75 3.93 4.26
N GLY A 148 2.73 3.07 4.44
CA GLY A 148 2.84 1.61 4.48
C GLY A 148 3.59 1.04 3.29
N PHE A 149 3.21 1.38 2.06
CA PHE A 149 3.87 0.83 0.88
C PHE A 149 5.36 1.17 0.83
N LEU A 150 5.73 2.42 1.13
CA LEU A 150 7.13 2.81 1.14
C LEU A 150 7.93 2.06 2.23
N PHE A 151 7.34 1.90 3.41
CA PHE A 151 7.96 1.14 4.51
C PHE A 151 8.13 -0.34 4.12
N SER A 152 7.14 -0.92 3.43
CA SER A 152 7.20 -2.28 2.91
C SER A 152 8.22 -2.43 1.77
N LEU A 153 8.36 -1.44 0.90
CA LEU A 153 9.37 -1.41 -0.17
C LEU A 153 10.78 -1.45 0.42
N VAL A 154 11.07 -0.58 1.40
CA VAL A 154 12.37 -0.58 2.09
C VAL A 154 12.55 -1.90 2.85
N THR A 155 11.54 -2.40 3.54
CA THR A 155 11.62 -3.68 4.27
C THR A 155 11.92 -4.86 3.33
N ALA A 156 11.25 -4.93 2.18
CA ALA A 156 11.51 -5.94 1.15
C ALA A 156 12.94 -5.86 0.62
N ALA A 157 13.43 -4.65 0.35
CA ALA A 157 14.80 -4.43 -0.06
C ALA A 157 15.80 -4.98 0.98
N GLN A 158 15.57 -4.77 2.28
CA GLN A 158 16.45 -5.32 3.32
C GLN A 158 16.51 -6.86 3.31
N PHE A 159 15.37 -7.51 3.04
CA PHE A 159 15.30 -8.95 2.90
C PHE A 159 16.05 -9.48 1.67
N VAL A 160 16.02 -8.72 0.57
CA VAL A 160 16.74 -9.03 -0.67
C VAL A 160 18.24 -8.79 -0.52
N GLU A 161 18.65 -7.63 0.00
CA GLU A 161 20.06 -7.26 0.19
C GLU A 161 20.78 -8.22 1.13
N SER A 162 20.09 -8.69 2.17
CA SER A 162 20.63 -9.69 3.10
C SER A 162 20.68 -11.11 2.53
N GLY A 163 20.10 -11.34 1.34
CA GLY A 163 20.01 -12.65 0.70
C GLY A 163 19.06 -13.62 1.40
N ALA A 164 18.17 -13.13 2.26
CA ALA A 164 17.15 -13.92 2.93
C ALA A 164 16.05 -14.38 1.95
N TYR A 165 15.70 -13.52 0.99
CA TYR A 165 14.76 -13.80 -0.09
C TYR A 165 15.29 -13.26 -1.42
N ASP A 166 15.10 -14.00 -2.50
CA ASP A 166 15.54 -13.57 -3.84
C ASP A 166 14.51 -12.67 -4.54
N LYS A 167 13.22 -12.96 -4.31
CA LYS A 167 12.08 -12.26 -4.90
C LYS A 167 11.00 -12.02 -3.85
N VAL A 168 10.55 -10.77 -3.75
CA VAL A 168 9.55 -10.30 -2.80
C VAL A 168 8.45 -9.58 -3.57
N LEU A 169 7.20 -9.97 -3.34
CA LEU A 169 6.03 -9.22 -3.81
C LEU A 169 5.63 -8.20 -2.73
N VAL A 170 5.63 -6.92 -3.09
CA VAL A 170 5.19 -5.84 -2.20
C VAL A 170 3.88 -5.28 -2.71
N VAL A 171 2.83 -5.40 -1.92
CA VAL A 171 1.49 -4.91 -2.26
C VAL A 171 1.15 -3.77 -1.31
N GLY A 172 0.65 -2.66 -1.83
CA GLY A 172 -0.01 -1.61 -1.06
C GLY A 172 -1.49 -1.58 -1.40
N SER A 173 -2.36 -1.63 -0.39
CA SER A 173 -3.79 -1.57 -0.63
C SER A 173 -4.56 -1.05 0.57
N ASP A 174 -5.64 -0.32 0.29
CA ASP A 174 -6.58 0.11 1.32
C ASP A 174 -7.98 0.28 0.73
N ALA A 175 -8.98 0.05 1.59
CA ALA A 175 -10.40 0.30 1.39
C ALA A 175 -10.89 1.33 2.42
N LEU A 176 -10.35 2.55 2.38
CA LEU A 176 -10.64 3.58 3.38
C LEU A 176 -12.07 4.11 3.31
N SER A 177 -12.78 3.92 2.18
CA SER A 177 -14.19 4.30 2.04
C SER A 177 -15.10 3.71 3.12
N ARG A 178 -14.73 2.54 3.67
CA ARG A 178 -15.43 1.85 4.76
C ARG A 178 -15.38 2.61 6.09
N TRP A 179 -14.40 3.49 6.26
CA TRP A 179 -14.12 4.23 7.48
C TRP A 179 -14.33 5.74 7.30
N VAL A 180 -14.95 6.16 6.19
CA VAL A 180 -15.30 7.56 5.94
C VAL A 180 -16.65 7.89 6.56
N ASP A 181 -16.71 9.01 7.28
CA ASP A 181 -17.98 9.67 7.55
C ASP A 181 -18.40 10.46 6.31
N TRP A 182 -19.45 9.98 5.62
CA TRP A 182 -19.96 10.58 4.39
C TRP A 182 -20.74 11.89 4.61
N GLU A 183 -20.98 12.28 5.87
CA GLU A 183 -21.51 13.60 6.21
C GLU A 183 -20.38 14.63 6.42
N ASP A 184 -19.15 14.18 6.73
CA ASP A 184 -17.97 15.05 6.84
C ASP A 184 -17.37 15.36 5.47
N ARG A 185 -17.88 16.45 4.87
CA ARG A 185 -17.38 17.02 3.62
C ARG A 185 -15.88 17.31 3.61
N GLY A 186 -15.25 17.56 4.75
CA GLY A 186 -13.82 17.84 4.84
C GLY A 186 -12.94 16.62 4.55
N VAL A 187 -13.50 15.42 4.70
CA VAL A 187 -12.77 14.14 4.68
C VAL A 187 -13.28 13.22 3.57
N CYS A 188 -14.60 13.11 3.38
CA CYS A 188 -15.20 12.15 2.45
C CYS A 188 -14.86 12.40 0.98
N ILE A 189 -14.44 13.62 0.64
CA ILE A 189 -14.01 14.01 -0.70
C ILE A 189 -12.58 13.54 -1.03
N LEU A 190 -11.86 12.89 -0.12
CA LEU A 190 -10.46 12.54 -0.32
C LEU A 190 -10.30 11.07 -0.70
N PHE A 191 -10.91 10.18 0.06
CA PHE A 191 -10.55 8.77 0.04
C PHE A 191 -11.20 7.98 -1.09
N GLY A 192 -10.46 7.00 -1.57
CA GLY A 192 -10.93 5.94 -2.44
C GLY A 192 -10.26 4.63 -2.06
N ASP A 193 -10.63 3.58 -2.76
CA ASP A 193 -10.16 2.22 -2.52
C ASP A 193 -9.35 1.72 -3.71
N GLY A 194 -8.35 0.89 -3.44
CA GLY A 194 -7.56 0.28 -4.51
C GLY A 194 -6.32 -0.43 -4.00
N ALA A 195 -5.69 -1.17 -4.91
CA ALA A 195 -4.45 -1.88 -4.67
C ALA A 195 -3.45 -1.64 -5.80
N GLY A 196 -2.18 -1.56 -5.43
CA GLY A 196 -1.06 -1.61 -6.37
C GLY A 196 0.04 -2.49 -5.80
N ALA A 197 0.87 -3.05 -6.67
CA ALA A 197 1.96 -3.93 -6.29
C ALA A 197 3.22 -3.67 -7.11
N VAL A 198 4.36 -4.02 -6.52
CA VAL A 198 5.65 -4.09 -7.20
C VAL A 198 6.37 -5.38 -6.86
N VAL A 199 7.24 -5.82 -7.75
CA VAL A 199 8.20 -6.90 -7.49
C VAL A 199 9.55 -6.29 -7.12
N VAL A 200 10.11 -6.76 -6.01
CA VAL A 200 11.45 -6.42 -5.52
C VAL A 200 12.30 -7.68 -5.56
N GLU A 201 13.40 -7.67 -6.30
CA GLU A 201 14.24 -8.86 -6.46
C GLU A 201 15.73 -8.54 -6.44
N GLY A 202 16.55 -9.58 -6.32
CA GLY A 202 18.00 -9.45 -6.42
C GLY A 202 18.41 -8.91 -7.79
N ALA A 203 19.22 -7.86 -7.82
CA ALA A 203 19.81 -7.34 -9.04
C ALA A 203 20.69 -8.41 -9.70
N ALA A 204 20.76 -8.36 -11.04
CA ALA A 204 21.61 -9.26 -11.80
C ALA A 204 23.06 -9.23 -11.31
N GLU A 205 23.76 -10.37 -11.39
CA GLU A 205 25.14 -10.48 -10.92
C GLU A 205 26.04 -9.43 -11.59
N GLY A 206 26.71 -8.60 -10.78
CA GLY A 206 27.57 -7.51 -11.25
C GLY A 206 26.84 -6.21 -11.62
N ALA A 207 25.50 -6.16 -11.54
CA ALA A 207 24.74 -4.92 -11.69
C ALA A 207 24.76 -4.09 -10.40
N ALA A 208 24.65 -2.76 -10.54
CA ALA A 208 24.48 -1.87 -9.40
C ALA A 208 23.09 -2.08 -8.76
N SER A 209 22.99 -1.85 -7.45
CA SER A 209 21.69 -1.80 -6.78
C SER A 209 20.82 -0.69 -7.38
N GLY A 210 19.56 -1.01 -7.61
CA GLY A 210 18.50 -0.10 -8.03
C GLY A 210 17.83 0.61 -6.86
N LEU A 211 17.93 0.15 -5.61
CA LEU A 211 17.62 0.99 -4.45
C LEU A 211 18.87 1.81 -4.10
N LEU A 212 18.81 3.12 -4.35
CA LEU A 212 19.97 4.01 -4.30
C LEU A 212 20.13 4.66 -2.92
N GLY A 213 19.03 5.00 -2.27
CA GLY A 213 19.04 5.60 -0.94
C GLY A 213 17.64 5.68 -0.36
N TRP A 214 17.51 5.70 0.97
CA TRP A 214 16.22 5.79 1.65
C TRP A 214 16.36 6.43 3.04
N ALA A 215 15.25 6.94 3.56
CA ALA A 215 15.13 7.44 4.92
C ALA A 215 13.70 7.24 5.43
N MET A 216 13.53 6.89 6.71
CA MET A 216 12.22 6.65 7.32
C MET A 216 12.17 7.24 8.73
N HIS A 217 11.03 7.85 9.07
CA HIS A 217 10.84 8.60 10.31
C HIS A 217 9.42 8.41 10.87
N SER A 218 9.27 8.66 12.17
CA SER A 218 7.97 8.68 12.84
C SER A 218 7.93 9.73 13.96
N ASP A 219 6.75 10.31 14.20
CA ASP A 219 6.48 11.21 15.32
C ASP A 219 5.06 10.96 15.88
N GLY A 220 5.02 10.22 16.99
CA GLY A 220 3.78 9.85 17.69
C GLY A 220 2.98 11.03 18.24
N LYS A 221 3.56 12.24 18.33
CA LYS A 221 2.84 13.42 18.82
C LYS A 221 1.71 13.85 17.87
N GLY A 222 1.86 13.56 16.58
CA GLY A 222 0.85 13.87 15.56
C GLY A 222 -0.25 12.81 15.42
N ARG A 223 -0.29 11.77 16.27
CA ARG A 223 -1.32 10.71 16.21
C ARG A 223 -2.74 11.26 16.20
N CYS A 224 -3.01 12.32 16.95
CA CYS A 224 -4.34 12.94 17.04
C CYS A 224 -4.72 13.79 15.82
N ASP A 225 -3.76 14.10 14.93
CA ASP A 225 -4.03 14.90 13.73
C ASP A 225 -4.55 14.06 12.56
N LEU A 226 -4.37 12.73 12.60
CA LEU A 226 -4.95 11.79 11.64
C LEU A 226 -5.08 10.41 12.27
N SER A 227 -6.32 9.97 12.53
CA SER A 227 -6.58 8.73 13.26
C SER A 227 -7.91 8.09 12.89
N CYS A 228 -7.96 6.76 12.98
CA CYS A 228 -9.19 5.97 13.04
C CYS A 228 -9.22 5.35 14.45
N GLU A 229 -9.87 6.02 15.41
CA GLU A 229 -9.75 5.64 16.82
C GLU A 229 -10.60 4.42 17.16
N GLY A 230 -10.02 3.48 17.91
CA GLY A 230 -10.74 2.33 18.44
C GLY A 230 -11.78 2.77 19.46
N THR A 231 -13.02 2.32 19.29
CA THR A 231 -14.11 2.48 20.25
C THR A 231 -14.32 1.19 21.02
N ARG A 232 -14.76 1.30 22.27
CA ARG A 232 -15.07 0.16 23.13
C ARG A 232 -16.43 0.36 23.76
N SER A 233 -17.27 -0.66 23.69
CA SER A 233 -18.56 -0.68 24.38
C SER A 233 -18.63 -1.88 25.31
N ALA A 234 -19.01 -1.64 26.56
CA ALA A 234 -19.16 -2.67 27.56
C ALA A 234 -20.56 -3.29 27.48
N ARG A 235 -20.62 -4.62 27.54
CA ARG A 235 -21.85 -5.42 27.56
C ARG A 235 -21.80 -6.47 28.68
N PRO A 236 -22.83 -6.59 29.53
CA PRO A 236 -22.95 -7.72 30.43
C PRO A 236 -23.06 -9.05 29.68
N LEU A 237 -22.28 -10.05 30.10
CA LEU A 237 -22.33 -11.41 29.56
C LEU A 237 -23.38 -12.29 30.26
N ALA A 238 -23.82 -11.89 31.45
CA ALA A 238 -24.87 -12.57 32.21
C ALA A 238 -25.80 -11.54 32.87
N GLU A 239 -27.03 -11.95 33.16
CA GLU A 239 -28.04 -11.12 33.83
C GLU A 239 -27.60 -10.62 35.21
N THR A 240 -26.69 -11.35 35.87
CA THR A 240 -26.12 -10.95 37.16
C THR A 240 -25.23 -9.71 37.06
N GLY A 241 -24.78 -9.33 35.86
CA GLY A 241 -23.90 -8.18 35.64
C GLY A 241 -22.48 -8.35 36.16
N ILE A 242 -22.13 -9.52 36.72
CA ILE A 242 -20.82 -9.78 37.34
C ILE A 242 -19.71 -9.91 36.29
N VAL A 243 -20.06 -10.38 35.09
CA VAL A 243 -19.13 -10.56 33.98
C VAL A 243 -19.51 -9.61 32.85
N VAL A 244 -18.57 -8.77 32.43
CA VAL A 244 -18.73 -7.78 31.36
C VAL A 244 -17.68 -8.07 30.29
N ALA A 245 -18.12 -8.12 29.02
CA ALA A 245 -17.24 -8.14 27.87
C ALA A 245 -17.17 -6.77 27.22
N GLU A 246 -16.03 -6.45 26.61
CA GLU A 246 -15.88 -5.28 25.76
C GLU A 246 -15.98 -5.71 24.29
N GLU A 247 -16.86 -5.04 23.55
CA GLU A 247 -16.90 -5.10 22.10
C GLU A 247 -16.01 -3.96 21.57
N SER A 248 -15.13 -4.28 20.61
CA SER A 248 -14.22 -3.31 19.99
C SER A 248 -14.64 -3.00 18.57
N ALA A 249 -14.58 -1.73 18.20
CA ALA A 249 -14.81 -1.24 16.86
C ALA A 249 -13.82 -0.10 16.56
N TYR A 250 -13.87 0.44 15.35
CA TYR A 250 -13.16 1.67 15.00
C TYR A 250 -14.18 2.74 14.60
N GLY A 251 -13.90 3.99 14.94
CA GLY A 251 -14.67 5.15 14.49
C GLY A 251 -14.33 5.55 13.05
N PRO A 252 -14.94 6.64 12.53
CA PRO A 252 -14.55 7.18 11.24
C PRO A 252 -13.15 7.81 11.29
N ILE A 253 -12.55 8.00 10.11
CA ILE A 253 -11.31 8.73 9.94
C ILE A 253 -11.50 10.18 10.42
N ALA A 254 -10.77 10.55 11.47
CA ALA A 254 -10.68 11.92 11.96
C ALA A 254 -9.37 12.56 11.45
N MET A 255 -9.45 13.76 10.88
CA MET A 255 -8.29 14.44 10.32
C MET A 255 -8.28 15.95 10.61
N ASN A 256 -7.16 16.43 11.16
CA ASN A 256 -6.81 17.83 11.18
C ASN A 256 -6.03 18.20 9.91
N GLY A 257 -6.77 18.49 8.84
CA GLY A 257 -6.19 18.74 7.51
C GLY A 257 -5.14 19.84 7.47
N ASN A 258 -5.24 20.88 8.32
CA ASN A 258 -4.24 21.95 8.39
C ASN A 258 -2.90 21.43 8.95
N LYS A 259 -2.94 20.71 10.07
CA LYS A 259 -1.75 20.14 10.71
C LYS A 259 -1.08 19.11 9.80
N VAL A 260 -1.88 18.22 9.19
CA VAL A 260 -1.39 17.23 8.22
C VAL A 260 -0.76 17.91 7.00
N TYR A 261 -1.36 18.97 6.46
CA TYR A 261 -0.78 19.73 5.34
C TYR A 261 0.55 20.39 5.70
N VAL A 262 0.62 21.07 6.85
CA VAL A 262 1.87 21.72 7.33
C VAL A 262 2.97 20.68 7.56
N PHE A 263 2.62 19.53 8.14
CA PHE A 263 3.52 18.40 8.29
C PHE A 263 4.06 17.92 6.94
N ALA A 264 3.17 17.56 6.01
CA ALA A 264 3.55 16.92 4.75
C ALA A 264 4.40 17.87 3.88
N THR A 265 3.97 19.12 3.72
CA THR A 265 4.69 20.13 2.90
C THR A 265 6.06 20.51 3.45
N LYS A 266 6.32 20.24 4.73
CA LYS A 266 7.63 20.41 5.36
C LYS A 266 8.47 19.14 5.28
N ARG A 267 7.94 18.01 5.78
CA ARG A 267 8.71 16.78 6.02
C ARG A 267 8.99 15.98 4.76
N VAL A 268 8.08 16.00 3.78
CA VAL A 268 8.25 15.25 2.53
C VAL A 268 9.48 15.73 1.75
N PRO A 269 9.67 17.03 1.49
CA PRO A 269 10.89 17.52 0.85
C PRO A 269 12.15 17.25 1.67
N GLU A 270 12.08 17.39 3.00
CA GLU A 270 13.22 17.11 3.89
C GLU A 270 13.69 15.65 3.77
N VAL A 271 12.77 14.69 3.81
CA VAL A 271 13.14 13.26 3.75
C VAL A 271 13.58 12.82 2.36
N ILE A 272 13.07 13.45 1.29
CA ILE A 272 13.53 13.19 -0.08
C ILE A 272 14.98 13.65 -0.24
N LEU A 273 15.31 14.85 0.26
CA LEU A 273 16.69 15.36 0.23
C LEU A 273 17.64 14.48 1.06
N GLU A 274 17.19 13.97 2.20
CA GLU A 274 17.95 13.00 3.00
C GLU A 274 18.19 11.68 2.24
N ALA A 275 17.17 11.14 1.58
CA ALA A 275 17.31 9.92 0.79
C ALA A 275 18.19 10.12 -0.46
N LEU A 276 18.16 11.31 -1.08
CA LEU A 276 19.05 11.69 -2.18
C LEU A 276 20.51 11.81 -1.72
N ASP A 277 20.74 12.40 -0.53
CA ASP A 277 22.07 12.46 0.08
C ASP A 277 22.64 11.06 0.34
N HIS A 278 21.83 10.16 0.90
CA HIS A 278 22.20 8.75 1.07
C HIS A 278 22.50 8.04 -0.26
N ALA A 279 21.85 8.47 -1.35
CA ALA A 279 22.11 7.98 -2.71
C ALA A 279 23.32 8.63 -3.39
N GLY A 280 23.89 9.69 -2.82
CA GLY A 280 24.92 10.50 -3.48
C GLY A 280 24.42 11.22 -4.73
N LEU A 281 23.12 11.54 -4.79
CA LEU A 281 22.45 12.19 -5.92
C LEU A 281 21.94 13.59 -5.55
N GLY A 282 21.80 14.44 -6.55
CA GLY A 282 21.10 15.72 -6.45
C GLY A 282 19.66 15.63 -6.96
N VAL A 283 18.90 16.71 -6.77
CA VAL A 283 17.53 16.82 -7.32
C VAL A 283 17.53 16.78 -8.85
N ASP A 284 18.58 17.29 -9.49
CA ASP A 284 18.70 17.31 -10.96
C ASP A 284 18.83 15.90 -11.57
N ASP A 285 19.22 14.91 -10.76
CA ASP A 285 19.31 13.50 -11.17
C ASP A 285 17.94 12.79 -11.13
N VAL A 286 16.88 13.45 -10.64
CA VAL A 286 15.54 12.87 -10.53
C VAL A 286 14.75 13.02 -11.83
N ASP A 287 14.37 11.89 -12.42
CA ASP A 287 13.50 11.85 -13.59
C ASP A 287 12.03 12.03 -13.19
N TRP A 288 11.60 11.33 -12.13
CA TRP A 288 10.21 11.33 -11.68
C TRP A 288 10.07 11.51 -10.17
N LEU A 289 9.15 12.38 -9.77
CA LEU A 289 8.71 12.54 -8.39
C LEU A 289 7.42 11.75 -8.16
N LEU A 290 7.49 10.71 -7.34
CA LEU A 290 6.38 9.81 -7.02
C LEU A 290 5.98 9.97 -5.55
N LEU A 291 4.91 10.70 -5.29
CA LEU A 291 4.47 10.96 -3.91
C LEU A 291 3.22 10.15 -3.58
N HIS A 292 3.01 9.88 -2.29
CA HIS A 292 1.70 9.49 -1.78
C HIS A 292 0.62 10.45 -2.28
N GLN A 293 -0.43 9.89 -2.88
CA GLN A 293 -1.48 10.62 -3.60
C GLN A 293 -2.56 11.19 -2.66
N ALA A 294 -2.17 12.01 -1.68
CA ALA A 294 -3.09 12.57 -0.70
C ALA A 294 -4.02 13.64 -1.28
N ASN A 295 -3.44 14.60 -1.99
CA ASN A 295 -4.09 15.64 -2.79
C ASN A 295 -3.03 16.40 -3.59
N VAL A 296 -3.43 17.01 -4.70
CA VAL A 296 -2.52 17.71 -5.63
C VAL A 296 -1.76 18.86 -4.95
N ARG A 297 -2.37 19.56 -3.99
CA ARG A 297 -1.76 20.74 -3.34
C ARG A 297 -0.55 20.40 -2.49
N ILE A 298 -0.51 19.23 -1.86
CA ILE A 298 0.68 18.76 -1.15
C ILE A 298 1.80 18.45 -2.15
N MET A 299 1.46 17.83 -3.28
CA MET A 299 2.43 17.50 -4.32
C MET A 299 3.04 18.76 -4.95
N GLU A 300 2.21 19.73 -5.30
CA GLU A 300 2.65 21.04 -5.81
C GLU A 300 3.60 21.74 -4.83
N ALA A 301 3.25 21.75 -3.54
CA ALA A 301 4.08 22.38 -2.51
C ALA A 301 5.41 21.65 -2.34
N ALA A 302 5.41 20.31 -2.37
CA ALA A 302 6.63 19.51 -2.27
C ALA A 302 7.53 19.69 -3.51
N ALA A 303 6.96 19.58 -4.71
CA ALA A 303 7.65 19.77 -5.99
C ALA A 303 8.28 21.18 -6.08
N LYS A 304 7.50 22.21 -5.76
CA LYS A 304 7.99 23.59 -5.69
C LYS A 304 9.15 23.78 -4.72
N ARG A 305 9.10 23.12 -3.54
CA ARG A 305 10.17 23.21 -2.54
C ARG A 305 11.44 22.49 -2.96
N LEU A 306 11.30 21.40 -3.72
CA LEU A 306 12.43 20.66 -4.30
C LEU A 306 12.97 21.34 -5.56
N GLY A 307 12.20 22.20 -6.22
CA GLY A 307 12.56 22.77 -7.52
C GLY A 307 12.26 21.85 -8.70
N ILE A 308 11.45 20.80 -8.47
CA ILE A 308 11.03 19.85 -9.51
C ILE A 308 9.78 20.40 -10.20
N PRO A 309 9.75 20.49 -11.54
CA PRO A 309 8.57 20.95 -12.27
C PRO A 309 7.41 19.92 -12.18
N MET A 310 6.17 20.40 -12.22
CA MET A 310 4.99 19.54 -12.04
C MET A 310 4.81 18.48 -13.14
N ASP A 311 5.39 18.68 -14.32
CA ASP A 311 5.37 17.69 -15.41
C ASP A 311 6.24 16.45 -15.13
N LYS A 312 7.19 16.55 -14.17
CA LYS A 312 7.94 15.43 -13.61
C LYS A 312 7.25 14.76 -12.40
N VAL A 313 6.06 15.20 -12.03
CA VAL A 313 5.31 14.61 -10.90
C VAL A 313 4.30 13.59 -11.41
N LEU A 314 4.37 12.37 -10.88
CA LEU A 314 3.44 11.30 -11.23
C LEU A 314 2.13 11.48 -10.46
N VAL A 315 1.02 11.58 -11.20
CA VAL A 315 -0.32 11.87 -10.66
C VAL A 315 -1.33 10.86 -11.20
N SER A 316 -2.04 10.19 -10.29
CA SER A 316 -3.15 9.26 -10.59
C SER A 316 -4.37 9.46 -9.68
N LEU A 317 -4.31 10.46 -8.79
CA LEU A 317 -5.33 10.73 -7.78
C LEU A 317 -6.66 11.21 -8.37
N ASP A 318 -6.64 11.71 -9.60
CA ASP A 318 -7.78 12.32 -10.28
C ASP A 318 -8.94 11.33 -10.49
N GLU A 319 -8.62 10.06 -10.76
CA GLU A 319 -9.60 9.00 -11.02
C GLU A 319 -9.72 7.94 -9.89
N CYS A 320 -8.86 8.00 -8.88
CA CYS A 320 -8.80 7.03 -7.79
C CYS A 320 -9.08 7.63 -6.41
N GLY A 321 -8.91 8.94 -6.25
CA GLY A 321 -8.81 9.56 -4.93
C GLY A 321 -7.55 9.12 -4.17
N ASN A 322 -7.57 9.34 -2.86
CA ASN A 322 -6.54 8.90 -1.94
C ASN A 322 -6.79 7.44 -1.52
N THR A 323 -6.01 6.52 -2.09
CA THR A 323 -6.03 5.07 -1.80
C THR A 323 -4.99 4.64 -0.75
N SER A 324 -4.53 5.58 0.09
CA SER A 324 -3.58 5.33 1.18
C SER A 324 -2.36 4.50 0.73
N ALA A 325 -2.13 3.30 1.25
CA ALA A 325 -0.96 2.49 0.91
C ALA A 325 -0.94 2.08 -0.58
N GLY A 326 -2.11 1.98 -1.24
CA GLY A 326 -2.19 1.66 -2.67
C GLY A 326 -1.77 2.82 -3.59
N SER A 327 -1.72 4.05 -3.09
CA SER A 327 -1.56 5.24 -3.93
C SER A 327 -0.26 5.30 -4.75
N ILE A 328 0.87 4.97 -4.11
CA ILE A 328 2.20 5.00 -4.73
C ILE A 328 2.31 3.93 -5.83
N PRO A 329 2.05 2.64 -5.56
CA PRO A 329 2.20 1.62 -6.59
C PRO A 329 1.16 1.75 -7.71
N ILE A 330 -0.06 2.24 -7.42
CA ILE A 330 -1.05 2.54 -8.47
C ILE A 330 -0.51 3.64 -9.40
N ALA A 331 0.02 4.73 -8.84
CA ALA A 331 0.54 5.83 -9.64
C ALA A 331 1.78 5.46 -10.45
N LEU A 332 2.63 4.57 -9.92
CA LEU A 332 3.75 4.01 -10.65
C LEU A 332 3.29 3.16 -11.84
N ASP A 333 2.36 2.24 -11.60
CA ASP A 333 1.80 1.36 -12.64
C ASP A 333 1.14 2.15 -13.78
N ASP A 334 0.34 3.17 -13.44
CA ASP A 334 -0.26 4.07 -14.44
C ASP A 334 0.80 4.81 -15.26
N ALA A 335 1.85 5.31 -14.61
CA ALA A 335 2.90 6.05 -15.29
C ALA A 335 3.72 5.16 -16.24
N ILE A 336 3.97 3.90 -15.86
CA ILE A 336 4.59 2.89 -16.72
C ILE A 336 3.68 2.57 -17.90
N GLY A 337 2.39 2.30 -17.66
CA GLY A 337 1.41 2.05 -18.71
C GLY A 337 1.21 3.23 -19.68
N GLN A 338 1.45 4.46 -19.21
CA GLN A 338 1.46 5.68 -20.04
C GLN A 338 2.78 5.91 -20.79
N GLY A 339 3.80 5.06 -20.60
CA GLY A 339 5.12 5.22 -21.20
C GLY A 339 5.95 6.37 -20.64
N LYS A 340 5.57 6.92 -19.48
CA LYS A 340 6.31 8.00 -18.80
C LYS A 340 7.58 7.47 -18.14
N VAL A 341 7.41 6.48 -17.25
CA VAL A 341 8.54 5.86 -16.53
C VAL A 341 9.16 4.77 -17.40
N GLN A 342 10.47 4.86 -17.61
CA GLN A 342 11.24 3.93 -18.42
C GLN A 342 12.34 3.27 -17.61
N GLN A 343 12.81 2.12 -18.10
CA GLN A 343 13.92 1.42 -17.47
C GLN A 343 15.15 2.34 -17.38
N GLY A 344 15.72 2.44 -16.19
CA GLY A 344 16.87 3.29 -15.90
C GLY A 344 16.53 4.65 -15.29
N ASP A 345 15.26 5.07 -15.34
CA ASP A 345 14.81 6.33 -14.73
C ASP A 345 15.00 6.31 -13.21
N VAL A 346 15.42 7.44 -12.65
CA VAL A 346 15.53 7.67 -11.21
C VAL A 346 14.22 8.23 -10.67
N VAL A 347 13.58 7.47 -9.80
CA VAL A 347 12.33 7.82 -9.15
C VAL A 347 12.59 8.22 -7.70
N ALA A 348 12.26 9.47 -7.37
CA ALA A 348 12.22 9.94 -5.99
C ALA A 348 10.82 9.65 -5.42
N CYS A 349 10.73 8.61 -4.59
CA CYS A 349 9.48 8.16 -4.01
C CYS A 349 9.33 8.59 -2.55
N ALA A 350 8.15 9.07 -2.14
CA ALA A 350 7.90 9.37 -0.73
C ALA A 350 6.47 9.03 -0.28
N GLY A 351 6.37 8.34 0.85
CA GLY A 351 5.12 8.01 1.54
C GLY A 351 5.02 8.75 2.87
N PHE A 352 3.83 9.20 3.23
CA PHE A 352 3.58 9.93 4.48
C PHE A 352 2.12 9.78 4.90
N GLY A 353 1.84 9.69 6.20
CA GLY A 353 0.48 9.46 6.68
C GLY A 353 0.32 9.43 8.20
N ALA A 354 -0.75 8.79 8.66
CA ALA A 354 -1.11 8.65 10.06
C ALA A 354 0.01 7.99 10.89
N GLY A 355 0.13 8.39 12.17
CA GLY A 355 1.25 8.00 13.04
C GLY A 355 1.76 9.15 13.91
N LEU A 356 2.27 10.26 13.36
CA LEU A 356 2.55 10.46 11.92
C LEU A 356 3.83 9.73 11.52
N SER A 357 3.84 9.16 10.33
CA SER A 357 4.99 8.47 9.75
C SER A 357 5.27 8.98 8.34
N TRP A 358 6.53 8.99 7.94
CA TRP A 358 6.94 9.36 6.59
C TRP A 358 8.28 8.75 6.23
N GLY A 359 8.54 8.67 4.94
CA GLY A 359 9.83 8.24 4.43
C GLY A 359 10.02 8.63 2.97
N ALA A 360 11.23 8.42 2.47
CA ALA A 360 11.51 8.41 1.05
C ALA A 360 12.43 7.25 0.66
N ALA A 361 12.35 6.86 -0.59
CA ALA A 361 13.21 5.90 -1.25
C ALA A 361 13.53 6.44 -2.65
N ILE A 362 14.82 6.48 -2.99
CA ILE A 362 15.32 6.80 -4.32
C ILE A 362 15.64 5.47 -4.97
N PHE A 363 14.93 5.15 -6.05
CA PHE A 363 15.18 3.91 -6.78
C PHE A 363 15.27 4.15 -8.28
N LYS A 364 16.03 3.29 -8.94
CA LYS A 364 16.11 3.18 -10.39
C LYS A 364 15.14 2.12 -10.86
N TRP A 365 14.24 2.48 -11.78
CA TRP A 365 13.29 1.52 -12.33
C TRP A 365 14.01 0.46 -13.17
N ALA A 366 13.80 -0.82 -12.87
CA ALA A 366 14.46 -1.93 -13.56
C ALA A 366 13.50 -2.75 -14.44
N GLY A 367 12.18 -2.53 -14.29
CA GLY A 367 11.14 -3.30 -14.96
C GLY A 367 10.95 -2.95 -16.43
N PRO A 368 10.03 -3.66 -17.12
CA PRO A 368 9.76 -3.46 -18.53
C PRO A 368 9.19 -2.07 -18.82
N GLN A 369 9.29 -1.67 -20.09
CA GLN A 369 8.60 -0.48 -20.63
C GLN A 369 7.13 -0.82 -20.93
N ALA A 370 6.32 0.22 -21.21
CA ALA A 370 4.90 0.09 -21.53
C ALA A 370 4.60 -1.07 -22.52
N HIS A 371 3.57 -1.84 -22.20
CA HIS A 371 3.11 -3.01 -22.96
C HIS A 371 2.58 -2.68 -24.36
#